data_AF-A0A7W5E468-F1
#
_entry.id   AF-A0A7W5E468-F1
#
_cell.length_a   1.000
_cell.length_b   1.000
_cell.length_c   1.000
_cell.angle_alpha   90.00
_cell.angle_beta   90.00
_cell.angle_gamma   90.00
#
_symmetry.space_group_name_H-M   'P 1'
#
loop_
_entity.id
_entity.type
_entity.pdbx_description
1 polymer ?
#
loop_
_entity_poly.entity_id
_entity_poly.type
_entity_poly.pdbx_seq_one_letter_code
_entity_poly.pdbx_strand_id
1 'polypeptide(L)'
;MRIGKYERLAADIFGYTYDNYLGHLQIGNERYESLMPRDAKLLEKAVVERWSILRISEKLEVDVEQAGKLLVLTKDALERYEAANPAEFFRVAVRQMVEEAVSEGLSDEKDVNELVSQICHVASDMAVLLKAEKSEMVEYSGELRRPAGEV
;
A
#
# COMPACT_ATOMS: atom_id res chain seq x y z
N MET A 1 -11.48 -15.28 4.06
CA MET A 1 -10.83 -15.08 2.75
C MET A 1 -9.48 -14.43 2.99
N ARG A 2 -8.43 -14.83 2.28
CA ARG A 2 -7.08 -14.25 2.40
C ARG A 2 -6.84 -13.42 1.15
N ILE A 3 -6.44 -12.16 1.31
CA ILE A 3 -6.01 -11.31 0.20
C ILE A 3 -4.66 -11.85 -0.31
N GLY A 4 -4.55 -12.09 -1.61
CA GLY A 4 -3.30 -12.56 -2.21
C GLY A 4 -2.29 -11.42 -2.37
N LYS A 5 -1.06 -11.77 -2.77
CA LYS A 5 0.04 -10.81 -2.92
C LYS A 5 -0.33 -9.66 -3.87
N TYR A 6 -0.83 -9.99 -5.06
CA TYR A 6 -1.07 -8.99 -6.09
C TYR A 6 -2.34 -8.19 -5.85
N GLU A 7 -3.31 -8.75 -5.13
CA GLU A 7 -4.47 -8.02 -4.63
C GLU A 7 -4.06 -6.99 -3.56
N ARG A 8 -3.15 -7.34 -2.64
CA ARG A 8 -2.59 -6.38 -1.67
C ARG A 8 -1.81 -5.26 -2.36
N LEU A 9 -0.89 -5.64 -3.25
CA LEU A 9 -0.07 -4.68 -3.98
C LEU A 9 -0.95 -3.75 -4.84
N ALA A 10 -1.98 -4.29 -5.48
CA ALA A 10 -2.98 -3.50 -6.18
C ALA A 10 -3.73 -2.54 -5.24
N ALA A 11 -4.20 -3.03 -4.09
CA ALA A 11 -4.89 -2.20 -3.11
C ALA A 11 -4.00 -1.02 -2.66
N ASP A 12 -2.73 -1.27 -2.35
CA ASP A 12 -1.77 -0.24 -1.96
C ASP A 12 -1.47 0.77 -3.08
N ILE A 13 -1.25 0.30 -4.32
CA ILE A 13 -0.94 1.16 -5.48
C ILE A 13 -2.13 2.03 -5.88
N PHE A 14 -3.35 1.50 -5.79
CA PHE A 14 -4.56 2.17 -6.27
C PHE A 14 -5.39 2.81 -5.16
N GLY A 15 -4.88 2.87 -3.93
CA GLY A 15 -5.49 3.63 -2.83
C GLY A 15 -6.72 2.98 -2.20
N TYR A 16 -6.75 1.66 -2.10
CA TYR A 16 -7.83 0.92 -1.44
C TYR A 16 -7.34 0.27 -0.14
N THR A 17 -8.17 0.34 0.91
CA THR A 17 -7.99 -0.54 2.07
C THR A 17 -8.18 -2.00 1.66
N TYR A 18 -7.49 -2.92 2.31
CA TYR A 18 -7.58 -4.35 2.07
C TYR A 18 -8.98 -4.90 2.31
N ASP A 19 -9.71 -4.41 3.31
CA ASP A 19 -11.09 -4.84 3.57
C ASP A 19 -12.03 -4.39 2.44
N ASN A 20 -11.91 -3.14 1.98
CA ASN A 20 -12.64 -2.67 0.81
C ASN A 20 -12.32 -3.48 -0.44
N TYR A 21 -11.04 -3.76 -0.70
CA TYR A 21 -10.61 -4.53 -1.87
C TYR A 21 -11.18 -5.96 -1.83
N LEU A 22 -11.14 -6.62 -0.66
CA LEU A 22 -11.73 -7.94 -0.45
C LEU A 22 -13.22 -7.96 -0.74
N GLY A 23 -13.95 -6.88 -0.41
CA GLY A 23 -15.38 -6.74 -0.71
C GLY A 23 -15.72 -6.73 -2.20
N HIS A 24 -14.72 -6.51 -3.07
CA HIS A 24 -14.88 -6.51 -4.52
C HIS A 24 -14.42 -7.80 -5.21
N LEU A 25 -13.88 -8.77 -4.46
CA LEU A 25 -13.49 -10.07 -5.01
C LEU A 25 -14.66 -11.05 -5.05
N GLN A 26 -14.68 -11.90 -6.07
CA GLN A 26 -15.66 -12.98 -6.29
C GLN A 26 -17.09 -12.49 -6.56
N ILE A 27 -17.22 -11.24 -6.98
CA ILE A 27 -18.50 -10.64 -7.40
C ILE A 27 -18.51 -10.32 -8.91
N GLY A 28 -17.49 -10.78 -9.65
CA GLY A 28 -17.37 -10.59 -11.10
C GLY A 28 -16.85 -9.20 -11.47
N ASN A 29 -16.16 -8.51 -10.55
CA ASN A 29 -15.62 -7.19 -10.81
C ASN A 29 -14.23 -7.30 -11.45
N GLU A 30 -14.17 -7.32 -12.78
CA GLU A 30 -12.94 -7.51 -13.57
C GLU A 30 -11.79 -6.57 -13.17
N ARG A 31 -12.13 -5.35 -12.71
CA ARG A 31 -11.15 -4.37 -12.25
C ARG A 31 -10.32 -4.90 -11.08
N TYR A 32 -10.97 -5.46 -10.07
CA TYR A 32 -10.33 -5.98 -8.85
C TYR A 32 -9.84 -7.41 -9.03
N GLU A 33 -10.53 -8.22 -9.83
CA GLU A 33 -10.20 -9.64 -10.00
C GLU A 33 -9.10 -9.90 -11.03
N SER A 34 -8.89 -8.99 -11.99
CA SER A 34 -7.96 -9.22 -13.10
C SER A 34 -7.06 -8.03 -13.44
N LEU A 35 -7.65 -6.86 -13.73
CA LEU A 35 -6.90 -5.73 -14.29
C LEU A 35 -5.88 -5.17 -13.29
N MET A 36 -6.32 -4.78 -12.10
CA MET A 36 -5.43 -4.20 -11.10
C MET A 36 -4.34 -5.18 -10.61
N PRO A 37 -4.63 -6.46 -10.29
CA PRO A 37 -3.58 -7.41 -9.93
C PRO A 37 -2.56 -7.64 -11.06
N ARG A 38 -3.01 -7.66 -12.32
CA ARG A 38 -2.11 -7.77 -13.48
C ARG A 38 -1.20 -6.55 -13.58
N ASP A 39 -1.75 -5.36 -13.41
CA ASP A 39 -0.99 -4.11 -13.52
C ASP A 39 -0.02 -3.98 -12.34
N ALA A 40 -0.43 -4.35 -11.12
CA ALA A 40 0.45 -4.43 -9.94
C ALA A 40 1.63 -5.39 -10.17
N LYS A 41 1.38 -6.55 -10.80
CA LYS A 41 2.44 -7.50 -11.17
C LYS A 41 3.41 -6.93 -12.22
N LEU A 42 2.90 -6.20 -13.20
CA LEU A 42 3.72 -5.52 -14.20
C LEU A 42 4.58 -4.42 -13.57
N LEU A 43 4.01 -3.66 -12.63
CA LEU A 43 4.69 -2.61 -11.89
C LEU A 43 5.78 -3.16 -10.96
N GLU A 44 5.51 -4.24 -10.22
CA GLU A 44 6.55 -4.95 -9.45
C GLU A 44 7.73 -5.34 -10.36
N LYS A 45 7.42 -5.95 -11.51
CA LYS A 45 8.44 -6.33 -12.49
C LYS A 45 9.21 -5.12 -13.00
N ALA A 46 8.53 -4.01 -13.25
CA ALA A 46 9.15 -2.77 -13.69
C ALA A 46 10.13 -2.20 -12.66
N VAL A 47 9.82 -2.29 -11.36
CA VAL A 47 10.74 -1.89 -10.28
C VAL A 47 11.97 -2.80 -10.26
N VAL A 48 11.77 -4.12 -10.23
CA VAL A 48 12.86 -5.12 -10.16
C VAL A 48 13.80 -5.03 -11.36
N GLU A 49 13.25 -4.93 -12.57
CA GLU A 49 14.02 -4.86 -13.82
C GLU A 49 14.42 -3.43 -14.20
N ARG A 50 14.10 -2.43 -13.36
CA ARG A 50 14.43 -1.00 -13.57
C ARG A 50 13.97 -0.47 -14.93
N TRP A 51 12.71 -0.71 -15.29
CA TRP A 51 12.14 -0.22 -16.54
C TRP A 51 12.14 1.30 -16.62
N SER A 52 12.24 1.85 -17.83
CA SER A 52 12.04 3.28 -18.08
C SER A 52 10.56 3.65 -17.94
N ILE A 53 10.28 4.90 -17.57
CA ILE A 53 8.90 5.41 -17.47
C ILE A 53 8.16 5.26 -18.81
N LEU A 54 8.85 5.47 -19.95
CA LEU A 54 8.28 5.25 -21.28
C LEU A 54 7.81 3.81 -21.49
N ARG A 55 8.61 2.82 -21.09
CA ARG A 55 8.24 1.41 -21.19
C ARG A 55 7.06 1.07 -20.27
N ILE A 56 6.99 1.69 -19.08
CA ILE A 56 5.87 1.50 -18.15
C ILE A 56 4.58 2.08 -18.76
N SER A 57 4.64 3.30 -19.28
CA SER A 57 3.55 3.99 -19.98
C SER A 57 3.00 3.13 -21.13
N GLU A 58 3.87 2.61 -21.99
CA GLU A 58 3.47 1.72 -23.09
C GLU A 58 2.84 0.41 -22.61
N LYS A 59 3.35 -0.19 -21.54
CA LYS A 59 2.86 -1.49 -21.05
C LYS A 59 1.56 -1.41 -20.27
N LEU A 60 1.30 -0.27 -19.63
CA LEU A 60 0.09 -0.01 -18.86
C LEU A 60 -0.95 0.80 -19.64
N GLU A 61 -0.61 1.27 -20.85
CA GLU A 61 -1.48 2.11 -21.69
C GLU A 61 -1.94 3.39 -20.97
N VAL A 62 -1.04 3.99 -20.19
CA VAL A 62 -1.25 5.27 -19.48
C VAL A 62 -0.24 6.30 -19.98
N ASP A 63 -0.49 7.58 -19.73
CA ASP A 63 0.49 8.63 -20.04
C ASP A 63 1.75 8.54 -19.14
N VAL A 64 2.79 9.29 -19.53
CA VAL A 64 4.09 9.30 -18.84
C VAL A 64 3.99 9.84 -17.41
N GLU A 65 3.09 10.79 -17.15
CA GLU A 65 2.90 11.36 -15.82
C GLU A 65 2.29 10.30 -14.88
N GLN A 66 1.22 9.63 -15.33
CA GLN A 66 0.57 8.56 -14.59
C GLN A 66 1.50 7.37 -14.40
N ALA A 67 2.31 7.00 -15.40
CA ALA A 67 3.34 5.97 -15.26
C ALA A 67 4.38 6.33 -14.19
N GLY A 68 4.78 7.60 -14.13
CA GLY A 68 5.67 8.12 -13.08
C GLY A 68 5.06 7.99 -11.69
N LYS A 69 3.80 8.42 -11.52
CA LYS A 69 3.06 8.30 -10.24
C LYS A 69 2.94 6.85 -9.80
N LEU A 70 2.51 5.95 -10.70
CA LEU A 70 2.38 4.52 -10.40
C LEU A 70 3.71 3.90 -10.00
N LEU A 71 4.82 4.31 -10.62
CA LEU A 71 6.15 3.80 -10.25
C LEU A 71 6.56 4.21 -8.83
N VAL A 72 6.24 5.44 -8.40
CA VAL A 72 6.50 5.89 -7.02
C VAL A 72 5.65 5.08 -6.05
N LEU A 73 4.33 5.05 -6.26
CA LEU A 73 3.39 4.30 -5.43
C LEU A 73 3.76 2.82 -5.31
N THR A 74 4.26 2.22 -6.38
CA THR A 74 4.72 0.82 -6.39
C THR A 74 5.95 0.61 -5.50
N LYS A 75 6.92 1.53 -5.52
CA LYS A 75 8.11 1.40 -4.66
C LYS A 75 7.73 1.48 -3.19
N ASP A 76 6.86 2.42 -2.84
CA ASP A 76 6.39 2.60 -1.46
C ASP A 76 5.59 1.38 -0.99
N ALA A 77 4.73 0.84 -1.86
CA ALA A 77 3.96 -0.37 -1.59
C ALA A 77 4.85 -1.61 -1.45
N LEU A 78 5.93 -1.73 -2.24
CA LEU A 78 6.89 -2.83 -2.11
C LEU A 78 7.67 -2.75 -0.79
N GLU A 79 8.08 -1.55 -0.36
CA GLU A 79 8.74 -1.37 0.95
C GLU A 79 7.83 -1.85 2.09
N ARG A 80 6.53 -1.51 2.05
CA ARG A 80 5.53 -2.01 2.99
C ARG A 80 5.38 -3.52 2.91
N TYR A 81 5.30 -4.08 1.70
CA TYR A 81 5.12 -5.52 1.49
C TYR A 81 6.31 -6.35 2.00
N GLU A 82 7.52 -5.80 1.92
CA GLU A 82 8.76 -6.42 2.39
C GLU A 82 8.97 -6.28 3.91
N ALA A 83 8.07 -5.61 4.62
CA ALA A 83 8.15 -5.48 6.06
C ALA A 83 8.16 -6.85 6.77
N ALA A 84 9.01 -6.97 7.78
CA ALA A 84 9.27 -8.26 8.45
C ALA A 84 8.06 -8.86 9.17
N ASN A 85 7.10 -8.01 9.58
CA ASN A 85 5.89 -8.40 10.30
C ASN A 85 4.80 -7.31 10.17
N PRO A 86 3.54 -7.57 10.60
CA PRO A 86 2.46 -6.60 10.54
C PRO A 86 2.73 -5.27 11.28
N ALA A 87 3.54 -5.28 12.34
CA ALA A 87 3.89 -4.07 13.09
C ALA A 87 4.82 -3.17 12.27
N GLU A 88 5.83 -3.76 11.64
CA GLU A 88 6.74 -3.03 10.75
C GLU A 88 6.01 -2.53 9.49
N PHE A 89 5.06 -3.32 8.95
CA PHE A 89 4.17 -2.85 7.89
C PHE A 89 3.44 -1.57 8.30
N PHE A 90 2.80 -1.57 9.48
CA PHE A 90 2.07 -0.41 9.99
C PHE A 90 3.00 0.80 10.18
N ARG A 91 4.19 0.60 10.75
CA ARG A 91 5.17 1.67 11.01
C ARG A 91 5.70 2.29 9.72
N VAL A 92 6.08 1.46 8.74
CA VAL A 92 6.53 1.93 7.42
C VAL A 92 5.44 2.72 6.73
N ALA A 93 4.21 2.22 6.73
CA ALA A 93 3.06 2.90 6.13
C ALA A 93 2.78 4.27 6.79
N VAL A 94 2.71 4.33 8.12
CA VAL A 94 2.50 5.59 8.85
C VAL A 94 3.63 6.59 8.59
N ARG A 95 4.89 6.13 8.55
CA ARG A 95 6.01 7.00 8.22
C ARG A 95 5.87 7.60 6.82
N GLN A 96 5.60 6.77 5.80
CA GLN A 96 5.42 7.23 4.42
C GLN A 96 4.30 8.28 4.32
N MET A 97 3.16 8.06 4.99
CA MET A 97 2.05 9.02 5.02
C MET A 97 2.42 10.35 5.68
N VAL A 98 3.17 10.30 6.79
CA VAL A 98 3.66 11.51 7.46
C VAL A 98 4.66 12.26 6.59
N GLU A 99 5.59 11.55 5.93
CA GLU A 99 6.56 12.14 5.01
C GLU A 99 5.87 12.81 3.81
N GLU A 100 4.85 12.16 3.24
CA GLU A 100 4.03 12.70 2.14
C GLU A 100 3.27 13.95 2.60
N ALA A 101 2.52 13.88 3.71
CA ALA A 101 1.78 15.02 4.24
C ALA A 101 2.68 16.22 4.59
N VAL A 102 3.89 15.96 5.10
CA VAL A 102 4.89 17.02 5.35
C VAL A 102 5.40 17.62 4.05
N SER A 103 5.62 16.80 3.01
CA SER A 103 6.05 17.25 1.68
C SER A 103 4.98 18.07 0.97
N GLU A 104 3.71 17.68 1.09
CA GLU A 104 2.57 18.38 0.47
C GLU A 104 2.16 19.65 1.23
N GLY A 105 2.50 19.72 2.52
CA GLY A 105 2.25 20.86 3.39
C GLY A 105 1.09 20.59 4.34
N LEU A 106 1.41 20.25 5.58
CA LEU A 106 0.45 20.08 6.66
C LEU A 106 0.09 21.46 7.25
N SER A 107 -0.84 22.16 6.60
CA SER A 107 -1.04 23.61 6.79
C SER A 107 -2.27 23.96 7.61
N ASP A 108 -3.29 23.11 7.60
CA ASP A 108 -4.55 23.35 8.29
C ASP A 108 -5.16 22.08 8.92
N GLU A 109 -6.30 22.26 9.58
CA GLU A 109 -7.03 21.18 10.24
C GLU A 109 -7.55 20.12 9.24
N LYS A 110 -7.85 20.51 8.00
CA LYS A 110 -8.32 19.59 6.97
C LYS A 110 -7.19 18.63 6.59
N ASP A 111 -5.98 19.14 6.37
CA ASP A 111 -4.80 18.33 6.05
C ASP A 111 -4.51 17.33 7.19
N VAL A 112 -4.62 17.77 8.45
CA VAL A 112 -4.46 16.90 9.62
C VAL A 112 -5.52 15.80 9.66
N ASN A 113 -6.78 16.15 9.42
CA ASN A 113 -7.87 15.17 9.42
C ASN A 113 -7.75 14.16 8.27
N GLU A 114 -7.20 14.57 7.13
CA GLU A 114 -6.91 13.68 6.00
C GLU A 114 -5.81 12.68 6.37
N LEU A 115 -4.70 13.15 6.94
CA LEU A 115 -3.63 12.27 7.46
C LEU A 115 -4.15 11.28 8.52
N VAL A 116 -4.96 11.75 9.47
CA VAL A 116 -5.57 10.88 10.49
C VAL A 116 -6.45 9.82 9.84
N SER A 117 -7.24 10.18 8.83
CA SER A 117 -8.09 9.23 8.11
C SER A 117 -7.27 8.15 7.40
N GLN A 118 -6.17 8.54 6.75
CA GLN A 118 -5.23 7.60 6.12
C GLN A 118 -4.60 6.64 7.14
N ILE A 119 -4.17 7.14 8.31
CA ILE A 119 -3.63 6.30 9.39
C ILE A 119 -4.68 5.31 9.90
N CYS A 120 -5.94 5.73 10.05
CA CYS A 120 -7.03 4.83 10.42
C CYS A 120 -7.27 3.74 9.37
N HIS A 121 -7.10 4.03 8.09
CA HIS A 121 -7.16 3.04 7.02
C HIS A 121 -6.04 2.00 7.15
N VAL A 122 -4.80 2.41 7.43
CA VAL A 122 -3.69 1.46 7.68
C VAL A 122 -3.96 0.59 8.90
N ALA A 123 -4.56 1.14 9.96
CA ALA A 123 -4.94 0.35 11.14
C ALA A 123 -5.97 -0.74 10.79
N SER A 124 -6.91 -0.42 9.90
CA SER A 124 -7.85 -1.40 9.35
C SER A 124 -7.14 -2.49 8.52
N ASP A 125 -6.18 -2.09 7.68
CA ASP A 125 -5.40 -3.04 6.88
C ASP A 125 -4.55 -3.97 7.74
N MET A 126 -3.96 -3.44 8.81
CA MET A 126 -3.26 -4.24 9.82
C MET A 126 -4.18 -5.29 10.44
N ALA A 127 -5.43 -4.96 10.75
CA ALA A 127 -6.39 -5.93 11.26
C ALA A 127 -6.68 -7.07 10.26
N VAL A 128 -6.75 -6.76 8.96
CA VAL A 128 -6.87 -7.77 7.90
C VAL A 128 -5.64 -8.68 7.86
N LEU A 129 -4.43 -8.13 7.99
CA LEU A 129 -3.18 -8.89 8.01
C LEU A 129 -3.07 -9.81 9.23
N LEU A 130 -3.32 -9.29 10.42
CA LEU A 130 -3.33 -10.06 11.67
C LEU A 130 -4.29 -11.26 11.57
N LYS A 131 -5.50 -11.02 11.06
CA LYS A 131 -6.48 -12.08 10.82
C LYS A 131 -5.99 -13.13 9.81
N ALA A 132 -5.30 -12.71 8.76
CA ALA A 132 -4.75 -13.63 7.75
C ALA A 132 -3.60 -14.49 8.31
N GLU A 133 -2.81 -13.95 9.25
CA GLU A 133 -1.70 -14.64 9.92
C GLU A 133 -2.13 -15.43 11.15
N LYS A 134 -3.37 -15.25 11.61
CA LYS A 134 -3.90 -15.79 12.88
C LYS A 134 -3.13 -15.27 14.10
N SER A 135 -2.69 -14.02 14.02
CA SER A 135 -1.95 -13.32 15.07
C SER A 135 -2.84 -12.27 15.74
N GLU A 136 -2.42 -11.80 16.92
CA GLU A 136 -3.11 -10.75 17.66
C GLU A 136 -2.22 -9.50 17.81
N MET A 137 -2.83 -8.31 17.90
CA MET A 137 -2.07 -7.06 18.04
C MET A 137 -1.19 -7.04 19.30
N VAL A 138 -1.61 -7.70 20.38
CA VAL A 138 -0.85 -7.77 21.64
C VAL A 138 0.52 -8.41 21.46
N GLU A 139 0.64 -9.35 20.52
CA GLU A 139 1.88 -10.06 20.19
C GLU A 139 2.94 -9.11 19.61
N TYR A 140 2.50 -7.99 19.01
CA TYR A 140 3.36 -6.99 18.38
C TYR A 140 3.48 -5.69 19.20
N SER A 141 2.98 -5.68 20.43
CA SER A 141 2.94 -4.47 21.27
C SER A 141 4.32 -3.93 21.63
N GLY A 142 5.35 -4.78 21.64
CA GLY A 142 6.73 -4.36 21.82
C GLY A 142 7.20 -3.55 20.62
N GLU A 143 7.03 -4.11 19.43
CA GLU A 143 7.44 -3.56 18.14
C GLU A 143 6.76 -2.22 17.85
N LEU A 144 5.46 -2.14 18.10
CA LEU A 144 4.68 -0.90 17.93
C LEU A 144 5.15 0.23 18.86
N ARG A 145 5.64 -0.10 20.06
CA ARG A 145 6.11 0.89 21.06
C ARG A 145 7.57 1.31 20.87
N ARG A 146 8.32 0.67 19.96
CA ARG A 146 9.71 1.04 19.70
C ARG A 146 9.78 2.46 19.13
N PRO A 147 10.79 3.27 19.51
CA PRO A 147 11.05 4.56 18.88
C PRO A 147 11.15 4.44 17.36
N ALA A 148 10.70 5.45 16.61
CA ALA A 148 10.89 5.49 15.17
C ALA A 148 12.39 5.59 14.84
N GLY A 149 12.89 4.76 13.92
CA GLY A 149 14.30 4.75 13.50
C GLY A 149 15.22 3.75 14.21
N GLU A 150 14.71 2.98 15.17
CA GLU A 150 15.44 1.84 15.77
C GLU A 150 15.06 0.54 15.05
N VAL A 151 16.06 -0.16 14.48
CA VAL A 151 15.92 -1.47 13.81
C VAL A 151 16.21 -2.59 14.80
#